data_AF-A0A3C0EQG9-F1
#
_entry.id   AF-A0A3C0EQG9-F1
#
_cell.length_a   1.000
_cell.length_b   1.000
_cell.length_c   1.000
_cell.angle_alpha   90.00
_cell.angle_beta   90.00
_cell.angle_gamma   90.00
#
_symmetry.space_group_name_H-M   'P 1'
#
loop_
_entity.id
_entity.type
_entity.pdbx_description
1 polymer ?
#
loop_
_entity_poly.entity_id
_entity_poly.type
_entity_poly.pdbx_seq_one_letter_code
_entity_poly.pdbx_strand_id
1 'polypeptide(L)'
;MDVLPVNRVIAAMQALELPSLRSPVDVMHLARTLGVDGIVVGTITAYDPYDPPKVGLQLELYQTSQRLQSQAVDIRELMSAPTGNTTPAPGTPGQVPGDIAPVSTASAMLDASNPIVRQRLRVYASGRGGHKPSKSPWWKRIAVSSGVAEKDDTDWHLYRINMNLFTEYVSAELAERLLQAESRRLGLSRRTPGR
;
A
#
# COMPACT_ATOMS: atom_id res chain seq x y z
N MET A 1 -6.98 8.08 13.90
CA MET A 1 -5.77 7.91 13.08
C MET A 1 -5.45 9.26 12.51
N ASP A 2 -4.30 9.83 12.89
CA ASP A 2 -3.84 11.10 12.34
C ASP A 2 -2.89 10.81 11.17
N VAL A 3 -2.99 11.58 10.10
CA VAL A 3 -2.17 11.41 8.89
C VAL A 3 -1.53 12.74 8.57
N LEU A 4 -0.20 12.75 8.47
CA LEU A 4 0.50 13.98 8.14
C LEU A 4 0.19 14.41 6.70
N PRO A 5 -0.01 15.71 6.46
CA PRO A 5 -0.19 16.22 5.10
C PRO A 5 1.08 16.01 4.29
N VAL A 6 0.92 15.69 3.00
CA VAL A 6 2.03 15.38 2.09
C VAL A 6 3.07 16.51 2.06
N ASN A 7 2.64 17.78 2.10
CA ASN A 7 3.55 18.93 2.10
C ASN A 7 4.53 18.92 3.29
N ARG A 8 4.10 18.44 4.46
CA ARG A 8 4.97 18.32 5.65
C ARG A 8 6.00 17.22 5.47
N VAL A 9 5.61 16.10 4.85
CA VAL A 9 6.52 14.99 4.54
C VAL A 9 7.56 15.44 3.51
N ILE A 10 7.14 16.12 2.43
CA ILE A 10 8.04 16.66 1.41
C ILE A 10 9.04 17.66 2.01
N ALA A 11 8.57 18.58 2.85
CA ALA A 11 9.45 19.55 3.51
C ALA A 11 10.51 18.86 4.40
N ALA A 12 10.13 17.81 5.12
CA ALA A 12 11.07 17.03 5.92
C ALA A 12 12.06 16.24 5.05
N MET A 13 11.61 15.66 3.93
CA MET A 13 12.49 14.99 2.98
C MET A 13 13.50 15.96 2.36
N GLN A 14 13.07 17.17 2.01
CA GLN A 14 13.95 18.23 1.50
C GLN A 14 14.98 18.67 2.55
N ALA A 15 14.56 18.86 3.80
CA ALA A 15 15.46 19.23 4.90
C ALA A 15 16.51 18.16 5.22
N LEU A 16 16.21 16.88 4.93
CA LEU A 16 17.12 15.75 5.08
C LEU A 16 17.93 15.46 3.80
N GLU A 17 17.75 16.26 2.74
CA GLU A 17 18.36 16.04 1.41
C GLU A 17 18.07 14.63 0.86
N LEU A 18 16.87 14.10 1.15
CA LEU A 18 16.40 12.79 0.71
C LEU A 18 15.46 12.95 -0.50
N PRO A 19 15.96 12.94 -1.75
CA PRO A 19 15.11 13.04 -2.94
C PRO A 19 14.24 11.80 -3.16
N SER A 20 14.66 10.66 -2.60
CA SER A 20 13.95 9.38 -2.68
C SER A 20 14.34 8.51 -1.49
N LEU A 21 13.38 7.76 -0.95
CA LEU A 21 13.64 6.76 0.10
C LEU A 21 14.19 5.49 -0.55
N ARG A 22 15.50 5.24 -0.44
CA ARG A 22 16.17 4.09 -1.09
C ARG A 22 16.55 3.00 -0.10
N SER A 23 16.72 3.36 1.16
CA SER A 23 17.08 2.42 2.21
C SER A 23 16.07 2.44 3.37
N PRO A 24 15.90 1.33 4.10
CA PRO A 24 15.13 1.30 5.33
C PRO A 24 15.64 2.31 6.39
N VAL A 25 16.94 2.61 6.36
CA VAL A 25 17.58 3.59 7.24
C VAL A 25 17.00 4.98 6.97
N ASP A 26 16.91 5.41 5.70
CA ASP A 26 16.33 6.71 5.32
C ASP A 26 14.91 6.87 5.84
N VAL A 27 14.10 5.79 5.72
CA VAL A 27 12.71 5.77 6.20
C VAL A 27 12.64 5.98 7.70
N MET A 28 13.53 5.33 8.47
CA MET A 28 13.58 5.51 9.92
C MET A 28 14.07 6.90 10.33
N HIS A 29 15.05 7.46 9.62
CA HIS A 29 15.50 8.84 9.84
C HIS A 29 14.36 9.85 9.58
N LEU A 30 13.60 9.66 8.49
CA LEU A 30 12.43 10.48 8.19
C LEU A 30 11.33 10.32 9.24
N ALA A 31 11.03 9.09 9.66
CA ALA A 31 10.03 8.80 10.69
C ALA A 31 10.33 9.50 12.02
N ARG A 32 11.60 9.44 12.46
CA ARG A 32 12.07 10.13 13.68
C ARG A 32 11.99 11.64 13.55
N THR A 33 12.33 12.19 12.38
CA THR A 33 12.29 13.63 12.11
C THR A 33 10.85 14.16 12.10
N LEU A 34 9.92 13.38 11.55
CA LEU A 34 8.50 13.72 11.52
C LEU A 34 7.78 13.46 12.84
N GLY A 35 8.35 12.63 13.73
CA GLY A 35 7.74 12.24 15.00
C GLY A 35 6.46 11.41 14.84
N VAL A 36 6.37 10.62 13.77
CA VAL A 36 5.22 9.73 13.48
C VAL A 36 5.43 8.37 14.12
N ASP A 37 4.38 7.56 14.28
CA ASP A 37 4.48 6.17 14.78
C ASP A 37 4.85 5.16 13.68
N GLY A 38 4.68 5.54 12.42
CA GLY A 38 5.03 4.71 11.28
C GLY A 38 4.95 5.45 9.95
N ILE A 39 5.56 4.87 8.94
CA ILE A 39 5.57 5.36 7.56
C ILE A 39 5.14 4.23 6.64
N VAL A 40 4.25 4.54 5.70
CA VAL A 40 3.92 3.67 4.58
C VAL A 40 4.73 4.14 3.37
N VAL A 41 5.56 3.25 2.84
CA VAL A 41 6.35 3.47 1.62
C VAL A 41 5.67 2.72 0.48
N GLY A 42 5.42 3.43 -0.62
CA GLY A 42 4.83 2.86 -1.82
C GLY A 42 5.77 2.91 -3.01
N THR A 43 5.92 1.78 -3.69
CA THR A 43 6.73 1.64 -4.90
C THR A 43 5.84 1.22 -6.05
N ILE A 44 5.86 1.98 -7.15
CA ILE A 44 5.20 1.60 -8.39
C ILE A 44 6.14 0.66 -9.14
N THR A 45 5.75 -0.59 -9.30
CA THR A 45 6.56 -1.63 -9.95
C THR A 45 6.24 -1.81 -11.43
N ALA A 46 5.04 -1.41 -11.86
CA ALA A 46 4.65 -1.35 -13.26
C ALA A 46 3.58 -0.27 -13.47
N TYR A 47 3.61 0.41 -14.61
CA TYR A 47 2.64 1.42 -14.97
C TYR A 47 2.42 1.43 -16.49
N ASP A 48 1.23 1.03 -16.92
CA ASP A 48 0.79 1.05 -18.31
C ASP A 48 -0.57 1.78 -18.39
N PRO A 49 -0.62 3.02 -18.91
CA PRO A 49 -1.84 3.80 -18.95
C PRO A 49 -2.74 3.50 -20.16
N TYR A 50 -2.29 2.68 -21.11
CA TYR A 50 -3.03 2.41 -22.35
C TYR A 50 -4.16 1.39 -22.14
N ASP A 51 -5.30 1.53 -22.84
CA ASP A 51 -6.47 0.63 -22.66
C ASP A 51 -6.11 -0.81 -23.08
N PRO A 52 -6.24 -1.82 -22.19
CA PRO A 52 -6.67 -1.73 -20.79
C PRO A 52 -5.51 -1.41 -19.81
N PRO A 53 -5.70 -0.45 -18.88
CA PRO A 53 -4.63 0.01 -18.00
C PRO A 53 -4.14 -1.08 -17.04
N LYS A 54 -2.85 -1.01 -16.69
CA LYS A 54 -2.17 -1.94 -15.78
C LYS A 54 -1.31 -1.19 -14.78
N VAL A 55 -1.38 -1.59 -13.51
CA VAL A 55 -0.61 -0.98 -12.43
C VAL A 55 -0.08 -2.06 -11.50
N GLY A 56 1.22 -2.05 -11.29
CA GLY A 56 1.92 -2.79 -10.26
C GLY A 56 2.30 -1.87 -9.12
N LEU A 57 1.95 -2.23 -7.90
CA LEU A 57 2.25 -1.45 -6.70
C LEU A 57 2.71 -2.39 -5.58
N GLN A 58 3.65 -1.90 -4.78
CA GLN A 58 4.12 -2.52 -3.55
C GLN A 58 4.05 -1.50 -2.43
N LEU A 59 3.44 -1.87 -1.30
CA LEU A 59 3.36 -1.09 -0.08
C LEU A 59 4.14 -1.78 1.03
N GLU A 60 4.85 -0.99 1.81
CA GLU A 60 5.65 -1.42 2.94
C GLU A 60 5.35 -0.53 4.14
N LEU A 61 5.02 -1.14 5.27
CA LEU A 61 4.76 -0.44 6.53
C LEU A 61 6.00 -0.52 7.42
N TYR A 62 6.57 0.62 7.75
CA TYR A 62 7.62 0.75 8.76
C TYR A 62 7.00 1.31 10.04
N GLN A 63 7.23 0.66 11.18
CA GLN A 63 6.83 1.18 12.49
C GLN A 63 8.06 1.73 13.20
N THR A 64 7.98 2.95 13.71
CA THR A 64 9.02 3.48 14.60
C THR A 64 8.62 3.21 16.03
N SER A 65 9.09 2.07 16.54
CA SER A 65 8.90 1.74 17.94
C SER A 65 9.81 2.63 18.80
N GLN A 66 9.33 3.81 19.22
CA GLN A 66 10.00 4.59 20.27
C GLN A 66 10.20 3.75 21.57
N ARG A 67 9.39 2.70 21.76
CA ARG A 67 9.54 1.73 22.87
C ARG A 67 10.73 0.78 22.75
N LEU A 68 11.23 0.49 21.54
CA LEU A 68 12.43 -0.35 21.40
C LEU A 68 13.72 0.42 21.73
N GLN A 69 13.70 1.75 21.60
CA GLN A 69 14.85 2.59 21.95
C GLN A 69 15.05 2.74 23.45
N SER A 70 14.00 2.55 24.25
CA SER A 70 14.08 2.60 25.71
C SER A 70 14.29 1.22 26.37
N GLN A 71 14.28 0.12 25.61
CA GLN A 71 14.41 -1.24 26.15
C GLN A 71 15.63 -2.07 25.69
N ALA A 72 16.48 -1.61 24.77
CA ALA A 72 17.55 -2.47 24.25
C ALA A 72 18.85 -1.74 23.89
N VAL A 73 19.55 -1.25 24.90
CA VAL A 73 21.01 -1.43 24.94
C VAL A 73 21.32 -2.05 26.29
N ASP A 74 20.99 -3.33 26.47
CA ASP A 74 21.52 -4.10 27.58
C ASP A 74 22.97 -4.49 27.22
N ILE A 75 23.91 -3.66 27.67
CA ILE A 75 25.35 -3.79 27.39
C ILE A 75 25.85 -5.18 27.87
N ARG A 76 25.20 -5.80 28.86
CA ARG A 76 25.55 -7.14 29.34
C ARG A 76 25.22 -8.25 28.35
N GLU A 77 24.19 -8.08 27.52
CA GLU A 77 23.81 -9.04 26.49
C GLU A 77 24.74 -8.97 25.27
N LEU A 78 25.21 -7.76 24.94
CA LEU A 78 26.27 -7.52 23.95
C LEU A 78 27.64 -8.08 24.38
N MET A 79 27.93 -8.06 25.69
CA MET A 79 29.18 -8.60 26.25
C MET A 79 29.18 -10.13 26.39
N SER A 80 28.00 -10.77 26.41
CA SER A 80 27.86 -12.23 26.48
C SER A 80 27.59 -12.90 25.13
N ALA A 81 27.34 -12.11 24.07
CA ALA A 81 27.23 -12.61 22.71
C ALA A 81 28.56 -13.27 22.29
N PRO A 82 28.58 -14.58 21.97
CA PRO A 82 29.79 -15.24 21.52
C PRO A 82 30.23 -14.59 20.22
N THR A 83 31.52 -14.26 20.09
CA THR A 83 32.15 -13.92 18.80
C THR A 83 32.26 -15.20 17.97
N GLY A 84 31.11 -15.80 17.64
CA GLY A 84 30.98 -17.01 16.85
C GLY A 84 31.14 -16.66 15.38
N ASN A 85 32.38 -16.69 14.93
CA ASN A 85 32.82 -17.07 13.59
C ASN A 85 31.94 -18.17 12.94
N THR A 86 30.78 -17.77 12.44
CA THR A 86 30.10 -18.46 11.35
C THR A 86 30.68 -17.88 10.07
N THR A 87 31.67 -18.58 9.52
CA THR A 87 32.13 -18.37 8.15
C THR A 87 30.89 -18.29 7.24
N PRO A 88 30.65 -17.18 6.53
CA PRO A 88 29.54 -17.10 5.60
C PRO A 88 29.79 -18.13 4.48
N ALA A 89 28.79 -18.97 4.20
CA ALA A 89 28.77 -19.67 2.93
C ALA A 89 28.83 -18.61 1.81
N PRO A 90 29.72 -18.75 0.81
CA PRO A 90 29.79 -17.80 -0.29
C PRO A 90 28.51 -17.93 -1.12
N GLY A 91 27.58 -16.99 -0.98
CA GLY A 91 26.33 -16.97 -1.75
C GLY A 91 25.13 -16.28 -1.11
N THR A 92 25.16 -15.94 0.19
CA THR A 92 24.02 -15.26 0.84
C THR A 92 24.30 -13.76 0.99
N PRO A 93 23.62 -12.87 0.25
CA PRO A 93 23.80 -11.43 0.42
C PRO A 93 23.21 -10.97 1.76
N GLY A 94 24.10 -10.53 2.66
CA GLY A 94 23.84 -9.47 3.63
C GLY A 94 22.84 -9.75 4.75
N GLN A 95 23.27 -10.48 5.79
CA GLN A 95 22.60 -10.43 7.09
C GLN A 95 23.28 -9.34 7.93
N VAL A 96 22.65 -8.17 8.00
CA VAL A 96 23.11 -7.00 8.75
C VAL A 96 22.59 -7.12 10.20
N PRO A 97 23.38 -6.81 11.25
CA PRO A 97 22.89 -6.86 12.62
C PRO A 97 21.84 -5.76 12.89
N GLY A 98 20.64 -6.14 13.35
CA GLY A 98 19.60 -5.19 13.80
C GLY A 98 18.57 -4.79 12.74
N ASP A 99 17.98 -5.78 12.06
CA ASP A 99 17.09 -5.65 10.88
C ASP A 99 16.04 -4.52 10.99
N ILE A 100 16.36 -3.36 10.39
CA ILE A 100 15.37 -2.35 10.04
C ILE A 100 14.62 -2.89 8.81
N ALA A 101 13.60 -3.71 9.06
CA ALA A 101 12.76 -4.32 8.04
C ALA A 101 11.32 -3.78 8.11
N PRO A 102 10.59 -3.77 6.99
CA PRO A 102 9.17 -3.44 7.01
C PRO A 102 8.41 -4.48 7.83
N VAL A 103 7.49 -3.98 8.64
CA VAL A 103 6.67 -4.77 9.57
C VAL A 103 5.63 -5.60 8.85
N SER A 104 5.05 -5.00 7.81
CA SER A 104 4.04 -5.61 6.95
C SER A 104 4.27 -5.11 5.53
N THR A 105 4.09 -5.98 4.55
CA THR A 105 4.21 -5.64 3.14
C THR A 105 3.00 -6.18 2.37
N ALA A 106 2.61 -5.48 1.30
CA ALA A 106 1.57 -5.92 0.39
C ALA A 106 1.95 -5.51 -1.04
N SER A 107 1.89 -6.43 -1.99
CA SER A 107 2.12 -6.13 -3.40
C SER A 107 1.01 -6.71 -4.25
N ALA A 108 0.73 -6.05 -5.37
CA ALA A 108 -0.12 -6.60 -6.40
C ALA A 108 0.21 -5.99 -7.77
N MET A 109 -0.03 -6.78 -8.80
CA MET A 109 -0.09 -6.35 -10.19
C MET A 109 -1.53 -6.52 -10.67
N LEU A 110 -2.20 -5.41 -10.97
CA LEU A 110 -3.59 -5.41 -11.41
C LEU A 110 -3.67 -4.99 -12.86
N ASP A 111 -4.47 -5.73 -13.62
CA ASP A 111 -4.71 -5.53 -15.04
C ASP A 111 -6.22 -5.35 -15.26
N ALA A 112 -6.61 -4.22 -15.86
CA ALA A 112 -8.01 -3.90 -16.13
C ALA A 112 -8.65 -4.79 -17.23
N SER A 113 -7.86 -5.61 -17.94
CA SER A 113 -8.39 -6.64 -18.84
C SER A 113 -9.03 -7.80 -18.09
N ASN A 114 -8.60 -8.05 -16.84
CA ASN A 114 -9.05 -9.19 -16.06
C ASN A 114 -10.53 -9.03 -15.61
N PRO A 115 -11.43 -9.98 -15.92
CA PRO A 115 -12.85 -9.92 -15.56
C PRO A 115 -13.11 -9.69 -14.06
N ILE A 116 -12.31 -10.29 -13.18
CA ILE A 116 -12.47 -10.16 -11.72
C ILE A 116 -12.10 -8.75 -11.28
N VAL A 117 -10.97 -8.22 -11.76
CA VAL A 117 -10.50 -6.87 -11.48
C VAL A 117 -11.52 -5.84 -11.97
N ARG A 118 -12.10 -6.04 -13.17
CA ARG A 118 -13.17 -5.18 -13.69
C ARG A 118 -14.40 -5.17 -12.81
N GLN A 119 -14.84 -6.34 -12.34
CA GLN A 119 -16.01 -6.42 -11.46
C GLN A 119 -15.75 -5.69 -10.13
N ARG A 120 -14.55 -5.84 -9.54
CA ARG A 120 -14.18 -5.12 -8.31
C ARG A 120 -14.05 -3.62 -8.52
N LEU A 121 -13.39 -3.20 -9.61
CA LEU A 121 -13.29 -1.80 -10.01
C LEU A 121 -14.68 -1.17 -10.19
N ARG A 122 -15.62 -1.89 -10.81
CA ARG A 122 -17.01 -1.46 -10.96
C ARG A 122 -17.69 -1.24 -9.60
N VAL A 123 -17.56 -2.20 -8.69
CA VAL A 123 -18.10 -2.08 -7.33
C VAL A 123 -17.49 -0.88 -6.62
N TYR A 124 -16.17 -0.73 -6.69
CA TYR A 124 -15.42 0.37 -6.10
C TYR A 124 -15.86 1.74 -6.63
N ALA A 125 -15.99 1.90 -7.95
CA ALA A 125 -16.43 3.15 -8.58
C ALA A 125 -17.88 3.50 -8.21
N SER A 126 -18.77 2.50 -8.19
CA SER A 126 -20.18 2.70 -7.81
C SER A 126 -20.36 3.16 -6.36
N GLY A 127 -19.48 2.69 -5.45
CA GLY A 127 -19.47 3.07 -4.04
C GLY A 127 -19.07 4.53 -3.78
N ARG A 128 -18.35 5.17 -4.72
CA ARG A 128 -17.93 6.58 -4.63
C ARG A 128 -18.97 7.60 -5.07
N GLY A 129 -20.16 7.15 -5.48
CA GLY A 129 -21.19 8.03 -6.04
C GLY A 129 -21.06 8.25 -7.55
N GLY A 130 -20.13 7.56 -8.23
CA GLY A 130 -20.07 7.49 -9.69
C GLY A 130 -21.14 6.53 -10.21
N HIS A 131 -22.29 7.08 -10.61
CA HIS A 131 -23.45 6.40 -11.22
C HIS A 131 -24.02 5.21 -10.43
N LYS A 132 -25.26 5.39 -9.96
CA LYS A 132 -26.10 4.26 -9.54
C LYS A 132 -26.47 3.50 -10.82
N PRO A 133 -26.33 2.17 -10.90
CA PRO A 133 -26.86 1.44 -12.04
C PRO A 133 -28.34 1.77 -12.19
N SER A 134 -28.77 2.26 -13.35
CA SER A 134 -30.18 2.57 -13.57
C SER A 134 -31.01 1.35 -13.25
N LYS A 135 -32.03 1.53 -12.41
CA LYS A 135 -32.99 0.47 -12.05
C LYS A 135 -33.99 0.20 -13.20
N SER A 136 -33.76 0.74 -14.40
CA SER A 136 -34.70 0.62 -15.50
C SER A 136 -34.56 -0.74 -16.20
N PRO A 137 -35.65 -1.53 -16.30
CA PRO A 137 -35.64 -2.81 -17.00
C PRO A 137 -35.25 -2.66 -18.48
N TRP A 138 -34.55 -3.65 -19.03
CA TRP A 138 -34.01 -3.65 -20.39
C TRP A 138 -35.04 -3.32 -21.50
N TRP A 139 -36.33 -3.61 -21.28
CA TRP A 139 -37.41 -3.35 -22.24
C TRP A 139 -37.79 -1.86 -22.38
N LYS A 140 -37.47 -0.99 -21.39
CA LYS A 140 -37.67 0.47 -21.50
C LYS A 140 -36.65 1.14 -22.43
N ARG A 141 -35.57 0.45 -22.81
CA ARG A 141 -34.52 0.97 -23.73
C ARG A 141 -34.98 1.06 -25.18
N ILE A 142 -36.03 0.31 -25.57
CA ILE A 142 -36.56 0.31 -26.94
C ILE A 142 -37.43 1.56 -27.21
N ALA A 143 -38.02 2.15 -26.16
CA ALA A 143 -38.89 3.32 -26.27
C ALA A 143 -38.14 4.65 -26.44
N VAL A 144 -36.81 4.66 -26.24
CA VAL A 144 -35.97 5.87 -26.32
C VAL A 144 -35.30 5.98 -27.70
N SER A 145 -36.03 5.65 -28.76
CA SER A 145 -35.69 6.07 -30.13
C SER A 145 -36.28 7.44 -30.47
N SER A 146 -37.09 8.02 -29.57
CA SER A 146 -37.66 9.37 -29.64
C SER A 146 -36.96 10.33 -28.64
N GLY A 147 -35.69 10.62 -28.90
CA GLY A 147 -35.17 11.99 -28.69
C GLY A 147 -34.61 12.43 -27.33
N VAL A 148 -34.59 11.64 -26.26
CA VAL A 148 -33.81 11.99 -25.03
C VAL A 148 -33.24 10.72 -24.39
N ALA A 149 -31.98 10.39 -24.72
CA ALA A 149 -31.31 9.19 -24.24
C ALA A 149 -30.93 9.29 -22.75
N GLU A 150 -31.52 8.40 -21.94
CA GLU A 150 -31.16 8.13 -20.55
C GLU A 150 -29.71 7.60 -20.49
N LYS A 151 -28.82 8.44 -19.96
CA LYS A 151 -27.36 8.32 -19.97
C LYS A 151 -26.85 7.41 -18.84
N ASP A 152 -27.25 6.14 -18.79
CA ASP A 152 -27.08 5.37 -17.54
C ASP A 152 -26.40 3.99 -17.65
N ASP A 153 -26.01 3.52 -18.84
CA ASP A 153 -25.34 2.20 -18.98
C ASP A 153 -24.14 2.18 -19.94
N THR A 154 -23.91 3.27 -20.69
CA THR A 154 -22.83 3.35 -21.70
C THR A 154 -21.54 3.96 -21.13
N ASP A 155 -21.62 4.71 -20.03
CA ASP A 155 -20.48 5.45 -19.47
C ASP A 155 -19.51 4.57 -18.65
N TRP A 156 -19.83 3.32 -18.34
CA TRP A 156 -18.90 2.47 -17.56
C TRP A 156 -17.63 2.12 -18.34
N HIS A 157 -17.70 2.09 -19.67
CA HIS A 157 -16.54 1.90 -20.52
C HIS A 157 -15.52 3.04 -20.34
N LEU A 158 -15.96 4.25 -20.03
CA LEU A 158 -15.09 5.39 -19.71
C LEU A 158 -14.30 5.14 -18.42
N TYR A 159 -14.89 4.47 -17.43
CA TYR A 159 -14.20 4.08 -16.19
C TYR A 159 -13.14 2.97 -16.42
N ARG A 160 -13.28 2.16 -17.47
CA ARG A 160 -12.26 1.16 -17.84
C ARG A 160 -11.00 1.81 -18.43
N ILE A 161 -11.19 2.93 -19.13
CA ILE A 161 -10.12 3.65 -19.84
C ILE A 161 -9.49 4.72 -18.93
N ASN A 162 -10.17 5.11 -17.85
CA ASN A 162 -9.68 6.15 -16.95
C ASN A 162 -8.59 5.63 -16.00
N MET A 163 -7.34 5.91 -16.35
CA MET A 163 -6.16 5.53 -15.56
C MET A 163 -6.15 6.13 -14.15
N ASN A 164 -6.69 7.33 -13.94
CA ASN A 164 -6.73 7.96 -12.62
C ASN A 164 -7.61 7.15 -11.67
N LEU A 165 -8.83 6.78 -12.13
CA LEU A 165 -9.73 5.94 -11.36
C LEU A 165 -9.12 4.56 -11.08
N PHE A 166 -8.44 3.99 -12.08
CA PHE A 166 -7.80 2.68 -11.93
C PHE A 166 -6.66 2.71 -10.91
N THR A 167 -5.80 3.72 -10.96
CA THR A 167 -4.68 3.90 -10.01
C THR A 167 -5.21 4.10 -8.58
N GLU A 168 -6.31 4.84 -8.44
CA GLU A 168 -6.95 5.06 -7.15
C GLU A 168 -7.54 3.76 -6.57
N TYR A 169 -8.21 2.96 -7.42
CA TYR A 169 -8.70 1.62 -7.04
C TYR A 169 -7.55 0.70 -6.61
N VAL A 170 -6.46 0.65 -7.38
CA VAL A 170 -5.28 -0.17 -7.06
C VAL A 170 -4.71 0.23 -5.70
N SER A 171 -4.60 1.53 -5.45
CA SER A 171 -4.09 2.08 -4.18
C SER A 171 -4.98 1.69 -3.01
N ALA A 172 -6.31 1.75 -3.16
CA ALA A 172 -7.25 1.36 -2.12
C ALA A 172 -7.25 -0.16 -1.84
N GLU A 173 -7.24 -0.99 -2.90
CA GLU A 173 -7.15 -2.45 -2.76
C GLU A 173 -5.86 -2.86 -2.04
N LEU A 174 -4.72 -2.24 -2.36
CA LEU A 174 -3.46 -2.54 -1.67
C LEU A 174 -3.43 -2.04 -0.23
N ALA A 175 -3.98 -0.86 0.04
CA ALA A 175 -4.10 -0.36 1.40
C ALA A 175 -4.93 -1.33 2.26
N GLU A 176 -6.04 -1.84 1.73
CA GLU A 176 -6.85 -2.84 2.42
C GLU A 176 -6.07 -4.14 2.67
N ARG A 177 -5.32 -4.64 1.68
CA ARG A 177 -4.46 -5.83 1.85
C ARG A 177 -3.39 -5.62 2.92
N LEU A 178 -2.77 -4.45 2.95
CA LEU A 178 -1.77 -4.09 3.96
C LEU A 178 -2.39 -4.06 5.36
N LEU A 179 -3.58 -3.46 5.50
CA LEU A 179 -4.32 -3.45 6.77
C LEU A 179 -4.73 -4.85 7.21
N GLN A 180 -5.15 -5.71 6.28
CA GLN A 180 -5.45 -7.11 6.58
C GLN A 180 -4.20 -7.88 7.01
N ALA A 181 -3.05 -7.63 6.37
CA ALA A 181 -1.77 -8.22 6.76
C ALA A 181 -1.38 -7.80 8.19
N GLU A 182 -1.47 -6.51 8.50
CA GLU A 182 -1.17 -6.00 9.84
C GLU A 182 -2.17 -6.50 10.90
N SER A 183 -3.46 -6.57 10.56
CA SER A 183 -4.48 -7.13 11.46
C SER A 183 -4.21 -8.60 11.79
N ARG A 184 -3.80 -9.41 10.80
CA ARG A 184 -3.40 -10.80 11.02
C ARG A 184 -2.16 -10.89 11.90
N ARG A 185 -1.14 -10.06 11.65
CA ARG A 185 0.07 -9.98 12.48
C ARG A 185 -0.28 -9.66 13.92
N LEU A 186 -1.03 -8.59 14.17
CA LEU A 186 -1.44 -8.17 15.52
C LEU A 186 -2.33 -9.21 16.21
N GLY A 187 -3.21 -9.88 15.44
CA GLY A 187 -4.05 -10.96 15.93
C GLY A 187 -3.25 -12.20 16.37
N LEU A 188 -2.16 -12.51 15.65
CA LEU A 188 -1.22 -13.56 16.04
C LEU A 188 -0.41 -13.16 17.28
N SER A 189 0.07 -11.91 17.35
CA SER A 189 0.80 -11.40 18.52
C SER A 189 -0.06 -11.37 19.80
N ARG A 190 -1.39 -11.18 19.69
CA ARG A 190 -2.31 -11.18 20.84
C ARG A 190 -2.63 -12.58 21.40
N ARG A 191 -2.42 -13.64 20.61
CA ARG A 191 -2.77 -15.03 20.97
C ARG A 191 -1.63 -15.79 21.65
N THR A 192 -0.55 -15.12 22.04
CA THR A 192 0.49 -15.72 22.89
C THR A 192 0.38 -15.21 24.35
N PRO A 193 -0.65 -15.58 25.13
CA PRO A 193 -0.49 -15.66 26.57
C PRO A 193 0.28 -16.96 26.86
N GLY A 194 1.52 -16.82 27.30
CA GLY A 194 2.30 -17.94 27.80
C GLY A 194 1.79 -18.39 29.17
N ARG A 195 1.69 -19.72 29.29
CA ARG A 195 1.55 -20.58 30.48
C ARG A 195 0.16 -20.76 31.07
#